data_AF-A0A952QKE7-F1
#
_entry.id   AF-A0A952QKE7-F1
#
_cell.length_a   1.000
_cell.length_b   1.000
_cell.length_c   1.000
_cell.angle_alpha   90.00
_cell.angle_beta   90.00
_cell.angle_gamma   90.00
#
_symmetry.space_group_name_H-M   'P 1'
#
loop_
_entity.id
_entity.type
_entity.pdbx_description
1 polymer ?
#
loop_
_entity_poly.entity_id
_entity_poly.type
_entity_poly.pdbx_seq_one_letter_code
_entity_poly.pdbx_strand_id
1 'polypeptide(L)'
;MGPSSTGGNGARSGKRRTVAVIYEDVTSGYRYADWFALHGYQATMTSAVPHLEHHLQELRPDVIVVGLSSCSTPLQTAVPRLKRTCPQVPIIAMLDRTAQEANGTLPALAKAFGGDVFMCDSLDPPSIVS
;
A
#
# COMPACT_ATOMS: atom_id res chain seq x y z
N MET A 1 -29.33 -30.48 -37.25
CA MET A 1 -28.59 -29.21 -37.32
C MET A 1 -28.90 -28.42 -36.06
N GLY A 2 -27.87 -28.00 -35.31
CA GLY A 2 -28.01 -27.01 -34.24
C GLY A 2 -28.26 -25.59 -34.80
N PRO A 3 -28.24 -24.54 -33.96
CA PRO A 3 -27.12 -24.32 -33.05
C PRO A 3 -27.49 -24.18 -31.56
N SER A 4 -26.50 -24.63 -30.79
CA SER A 4 -26.11 -24.21 -29.46
C SER A 4 -25.97 -22.69 -29.28
N SER A 5 -26.38 -22.18 -28.12
CA SER A 5 -25.80 -20.96 -27.52
C SER A 5 -25.52 -21.21 -26.04
N THR A 6 -24.30 -21.72 -25.81
CA THR A 6 -23.32 -21.30 -24.79
C THR A 6 -23.87 -20.29 -23.77
N GLY A 7 -24.00 -20.69 -22.51
CA GLY A 7 -22.83 -20.64 -21.63
C GLY A 7 -22.83 -19.31 -20.89
N GLY A 8 -23.73 -19.18 -19.91
CA GLY A 8 -23.62 -18.13 -18.90
C GLY A 8 -22.31 -18.36 -18.15
N ASN A 9 -21.25 -17.71 -18.62
CA ASN A 9 -20.04 -17.49 -17.85
C ASN A 9 -20.50 -16.77 -16.58
N GLY A 10 -20.77 -17.54 -15.53
CA GLY A 10 -20.66 -17.06 -14.17
C GLY A 10 -19.26 -16.49 -14.10
N ALA A 11 -19.15 -15.17 -14.19
CA ALA A 11 -17.92 -14.46 -13.93
C ALA A 11 -17.45 -15.01 -12.60
N ARG A 12 -16.42 -15.86 -12.63
CA ARG A 12 -15.71 -16.24 -11.42
C ARG A 12 -15.37 -14.89 -10.83
N SER A 13 -16.03 -14.50 -9.73
CA SER A 13 -15.67 -13.30 -9.02
C SER A 13 -14.28 -13.59 -8.48
N GLY A 14 -13.27 -13.31 -9.31
CA GLY A 14 -11.88 -13.46 -8.94
C GLY A 14 -11.74 -12.71 -7.64
N LYS A 15 -11.26 -13.41 -6.60
CA LYS A 15 -11.05 -12.81 -5.29
C LYS A 15 -10.33 -11.48 -5.52
N ARG A 16 -10.97 -10.37 -5.14
CA ARG A 16 -10.34 -9.05 -5.27
C ARG A 16 -9.06 -9.08 -4.45
N ARG A 17 -7.96 -8.63 -5.05
CA ARG A 17 -6.68 -8.56 -4.34
C ARG A 17 -6.81 -7.59 -3.18
N THR A 18 -6.35 -7.99 -2.00
CA THR A 18 -6.49 -7.20 -0.77
C THR A 18 -5.24 -6.35 -0.54
N VAL A 19 -5.44 -5.09 -0.14
CA VAL A 19 -4.35 -4.14 0.14
C VAL A 19 -4.55 -3.60 1.54
N ALA A 20 -3.51 -3.68 2.39
CA ALA A 20 -3.51 -3.02 3.70
C ALA A 20 -2.76 -1.69 3.60
N VAL A 21 -3.47 -0.58 3.78
CA VAL A 21 -2.91 0.77 3.80
C VAL A 21 -2.62 1.18 5.24
N ILE A 22 -1.35 1.31 5.56
CA ILE A 22 -0.86 1.78 6.85
C ILE A 22 -0.50 3.26 6.70
N TYR A 23 -1.13 4.12 7.49
CA TYR A 23 -0.99 5.55 7.35
C TYR A 23 -0.51 6.22 8.65
N GLU A 24 0.29 7.28 8.49
CA GLU A 24 0.58 8.27 9.52
C GLU A 24 -0.41 9.44 9.43
N ASP A 25 -0.59 9.98 8.22
CA ASP A 25 -1.60 10.99 7.91
C ASP A 25 -2.86 10.33 7.33
N VAL A 26 -4.00 10.54 7.99
CA VAL A 26 -5.28 9.96 7.58
C VAL A 26 -5.71 10.41 6.17
N THR A 27 -5.33 11.63 5.76
CA THR A 27 -5.68 12.18 4.45
C THR A 27 -4.97 11.42 3.33
N SER A 28 -3.67 11.19 3.47
CA SER A 28 -2.88 10.33 2.57
C SER A 28 -3.40 8.89 2.59
N GLY A 29 -3.74 8.36 3.76
CA GLY A 29 -4.33 7.03 3.90
C GLY A 29 -5.60 6.84 3.06
N TYR A 30 -6.54 7.80 3.13
CA TYR A 30 -7.77 7.75 2.33
C TYR A 30 -7.48 7.87 0.84
N ARG A 31 -6.56 8.76 0.43
CA ARG A 31 -6.14 8.90 -0.98
C ARG A 31 -5.62 7.58 -1.53
N TYR A 32 -4.74 6.90 -0.80
CA TYR A 32 -4.21 5.60 -1.22
C TYR A 32 -5.31 4.54 -1.30
N ALA A 33 -6.16 4.43 -0.28
CA ALA A 33 -7.23 3.45 -0.26
C ALA A 33 -8.25 3.66 -1.39
N ASP A 34 -8.62 4.91 -1.67
CA ASP A 34 -9.52 5.27 -2.77
C ASP A 34 -8.91 4.88 -4.13
N TRP A 35 -7.65 5.21 -4.37
CA TRP A 35 -6.97 4.81 -5.60
C TRP A 35 -6.98 3.30 -5.80
N PHE A 36 -6.65 2.51 -4.77
CA PHE A 36 -6.71 1.04 -4.87
C PHE A 36 -8.13 0.54 -5.12
N ALA A 37 -9.13 1.11 -4.47
CA ALA A 37 -10.54 0.75 -4.69
C ALA A 37 -10.98 1.03 -6.14
N LEU A 38 -10.61 2.19 -6.69
CA LEU A 38 -10.89 2.56 -8.09
C LEU A 38 -10.24 1.60 -9.10
N HIS A 39 -9.12 0.98 -8.73
CA HIS A 39 -8.41 -0.01 -9.57
C HIS A 39 -8.81 -1.46 -9.27
N GLY A 40 -9.90 -1.68 -8.53
CA GLY A 40 -10.49 -3.01 -8.31
C GLY A 40 -9.89 -3.81 -7.16
N TYR A 41 -9.02 -3.20 -6.35
CA TYR A 41 -8.48 -3.81 -5.14
C TYR A 41 -9.43 -3.62 -3.94
N GLN A 42 -9.34 -4.52 -2.97
CA GLN A 42 -10.03 -4.37 -1.68
C GLN A 42 -9.05 -3.75 -0.67
N ALA A 43 -9.15 -2.43 -0.48
CA ALA A 43 -8.29 -1.70 0.44
C ALA A 43 -8.84 -1.72 1.88
N THR A 44 -7.97 -1.93 2.85
CA THR A 44 -8.26 -1.78 4.29
C THR A 44 -7.27 -0.80 4.88
N MET A 45 -7.73 0.14 5.71
CA MET A 45 -6.89 1.16 6.30
C MET A 45 -6.62 0.88 7.77
N THR A 46 -5.40 1.15 8.24
CA THR A 46 -5.04 1.05 9.66
C THR A 46 -4.02 2.12 10.02
N SER A 47 -4.21 2.80 11.15
CA SER A 47 -3.15 3.63 11.73
C SER A 47 -2.08 2.71 12.31
N ALA A 48 -0.80 3.06 12.15
CA ALA A 48 0.25 2.39 12.92
C ALA A 48 0.05 2.72 14.42
N VAL A 49 0.36 1.78 15.33
CA VAL A 49 0.94 2.00 16.70
C VAL A 49 0.34 1.17 17.86
N PRO A 50 -0.83 0.51 17.79
CA PRO A 50 -0.92 -0.82 18.43
C PRO A 50 -1.86 -1.82 17.71
N HIS A 51 -1.51 -3.11 17.67
CA HIS A 51 -2.24 -4.23 17.03
C HIS A 51 -2.11 -4.37 15.50
N LEU A 52 -1.26 -3.56 14.86
CA LEU A 52 -0.99 -3.65 13.43
C LEU A 52 -0.65 -5.08 12.98
N GLU A 53 0.16 -5.81 13.75
CA GLU A 53 0.58 -7.17 13.41
C GLU A 53 -0.59 -8.16 13.47
N HIS A 54 -1.42 -8.06 14.53
CA HIS A 54 -2.61 -8.89 14.67
C HIS A 54 -3.59 -8.64 13.52
N HIS A 55 -3.84 -7.36 13.21
CA HIS A 55 -4.74 -6.99 12.13
C HIS A 55 -4.26 -7.50 10.78
N LEU A 56 -2.95 -7.44 10.49
CA LEU A 56 -2.38 -7.97 9.25
C LEU A 56 -2.43 -9.50 9.18
N GLN A 57 -2.27 -10.20 10.32
CA GLN A 57 -2.42 -11.65 10.37
C GLN A 57 -3.86 -12.11 10.09
N GLU A 58 -4.85 -11.34 10.56
CA GLU A 58 -6.26 -11.59 10.30
C GLU A 58 -6.65 -11.25 8.85
N LEU A 59 -6.25 -10.07 8.37
CA LEU A 59 -6.57 -9.58 7.03
C LEU A 59 -5.90 -10.40 5.92
N ARG A 60 -4.68 -10.90 6.17
CA ARG A 60 -3.81 -11.55 5.17
C ARG A 60 -3.80 -10.80 3.83
N PRO A 61 -3.33 -9.54 3.83
CA PRO A 61 -3.33 -8.75 2.61
C PRO A 61 -2.38 -9.34 1.57
N ASP A 62 -2.71 -9.17 0.29
CA ASP A 62 -1.82 -9.53 -0.82
C ASP A 62 -0.67 -8.51 -0.98
N VAL A 63 -0.88 -7.26 -0.53
CA VAL A 63 0.11 -6.17 -0.54
C VAL A 63 -0.08 -5.27 0.68
N ILE A 64 1.03 -4.81 1.27
CA ILE A 64 1.03 -3.78 2.31
C ILE A 64 1.53 -2.47 1.69
N VAL A 65 0.78 -1.40 1.90
CA VAL A 65 1.12 -0.04 1.46
C VAL A 65 1.35 0.81 2.70
N VAL A 66 2.43 1.58 2.69
CA VAL A 66 2.96 2.31 3.82
C VAL A 66 3.07 3.77 3.42
N GLY A 67 2.15 4.61 3.91
CA GLY A 67 2.15 6.05 3.65
C GLY A 67 3.14 6.78 4.55
N LEU A 68 4.21 7.33 3.97
CA LEU A 68 5.26 8.05 4.68
C LEU A 68 5.05 9.55 4.52
N SER A 69 4.70 10.22 5.63
CA SER A 69 4.43 11.66 5.64
C SER A 69 5.63 12.47 6.14
N SER A 70 6.54 11.86 6.91
CA SER A 70 7.79 12.48 7.36
C SER A 70 8.88 11.45 7.70
N CYS A 71 10.13 11.90 7.80
CA CYS A 71 11.27 11.03 8.14
C CYS A 71 11.32 10.67 9.65
N SER A 72 10.39 11.15 10.48
CA SER A 72 10.37 10.86 11.92
C SER A 72 9.38 9.74 12.25
N THR A 73 9.95 8.57 12.57
CA THR A 73 9.43 7.43 13.35
C THR A 73 8.02 7.60 13.94
N PRO A 74 7.05 6.79 13.50
CA PRO A 74 6.98 5.38 13.93
C PRO A 74 6.97 4.34 12.80
N LEU A 75 6.77 4.72 11.54
CA LEU A 75 6.49 3.75 10.49
C LEU A 75 7.76 3.04 9.95
N GLN A 76 8.90 3.72 10.02
CA GLN A 76 10.22 3.12 9.71
C GLN A 76 10.57 1.94 10.62
N THR A 77 10.27 2.05 11.92
CA THR A 77 10.49 0.95 12.87
C THR A 77 9.43 -0.15 12.75
N ALA A 78 8.31 0.13 12.07
CA ALA A 78 7.29 -0.87 11.80
C ALA A 78 7.69 -1.85 10.70
N VAL A 79 8.43 -1.44 9.66
CA VAL A 79 8.74 -2.32 8.51
C VAL A 79 9.47 -3.62 8.89
N PRO A 80 10.52 -3.62 9.74
CA PRO A 80 11.11 -4.87 10.20
C PRO A 80 10.12 -5.80 10.91
N ARG A 81 9.17 -5.23 11.67
CA ARG A 81 8.10 -5.97 12.34
C ARG A 81 7.08 -6.51 11.35
N LEU A 82 6.69 -5.70 10.36
CA LEU A 82 5.80 -6.09 9.26
C LEU A 82 6.36 -7.28 8.48
N LYS A 83 7.65 -7.26 8.15
CA LYS A 83 8.32 -8.40 7.50
C LYS A 83 8.32 -9.66 8.36
N ARG A 84 8.52 -9.52 9.68
CA ARG A 84 8.46 -10.68 10.58
C ARG A 84 7.04 -11.29 10.62
N THR A 85 6.02 -10.45 10.59
CA THR A 85 4.62 -10.87 10.67
C THR A 85 4.09 -11.41 9.34
N CYS A 86 4.48 -10.79 8.22
CA CYS A 86 4.01 -11.09 6.87
C CYS A 86 5.20 -11.21 5.90
N PRO A 87 6.06 -12.24 6.03
CA PRO A 87 7.33 -12.31 5.30
C PRO A 87 7.19 -12.46 3.79
N GLN A 88 6.04 -12.94 3.31
CA GLN A 88 5.76 -13.15 1.89
C GLN A 88 4.95 -12.01 1.26
N VAL A 89 4.52 -11.03 2.07
CA VAL A 89 3.67 -9.94 1.58
C VAL A 89 4.56 -8.78 1.17
N PRO A 90 4.51 -8.34 -0.10
CA PRO A 90 5.30 -7.19 -0.56
C PRO A 90 4.87 -5.92 0.16
N ILE A 91 5.86 -5.08 0.48
CA ILE A 91 5.67 -3.78 1.13
C ILE A 91 6.00 -2.68 0.11
N ILE A 92 5.06 -1.77 -0.08
CA ILE A 92 5.21 -0.57 -0.92
C ILE A 92 5.21 0.65 -0.01
N ALA A 93 6.28 1.44 -0.06
CA ALA A 93 6.36 2.74 0.60
C ALA A 93 5.91 3.83 -0.37
N MET A 94 4.87 4.58 0.01
CA MET A 94 4.37 5.74 -0.72
C MET A 94 4.92 6.99 -0.04
N LEU A 95 5.76 7.75 -0.75
CA LEU A 95 6.31 9.00 -0.23
C LEU A 95 5.42 10.16 -0.69
N ASP A 96 5.05 11.03 0.26
CA ASP A 96 4.45 12.31 -0.10
C ASP A 96 5.51 13.22 -0.78
N ARG A 97 5.10 14.01 -1.78
CA ARG A 97 6.00 14.92 -2.52
C ARG A 97 6.66 15.93 -1.61
N THR A 98 5.95 16.37 -0.57
CA THR A 98 6.48 17.28 0.46
C THR A 98 7.66 16.68 1.24
N ALA A 99 7.66 15.36 1.44
CA ALA A 99 8.74 14.62 2.07
C ALA A 99 9.90 14.30 1.11
N GLN A 100 9.63 14.29 -0.21
CA GLN A 100 10.62 14.02 -1.26
C GLN A 100 11.54 15.22 -1.53
N GLU A 101 11.01 16.45 -1.50
CA GLU A 101 11.79 17.68 -1.76
C GLU A 101 12.88 17.95 -0.72
N ALA A 102 12.78 17.33 0.46
CA ALA A 102 13.91 17.19 1.36
C ALA A 102 14.91 16.17 0.75
N ASN A 103 15.71 16.61 -0.23
CA ASN A 103 16.65 15.84 -1.07
C ASN A 103 17.61 14.85 -0.37
N GLY A 104 17.65 14.76 0.97
CA GLY A 104 18.39 13.76 1.74
C GLY A 104 17.57 12.58 2.27
N THR A 105 16.25 12.58 2.08
CA THR A 105 15.30 11.69 2.76
C THR A 105 15.20 10.31 2.08
N LEU A 106 15.18 10.27 0.74
CA LEU A 106 15.00 9.04 -0.05
C LEU A 106 16.12 8.00 0.20
N PRO A 107 17.41 8.37 0.16
CA PRO A 107 18.50 7.42 0.44
C PRO A 107 18.51 6.92 1.90
N ALA A 108 18.14 7.79 2.84
CA ALA A 108 18.05 7.43 4.26
C ALA A 108 16.90 6.45 4.52
N LEU A 109 15.75 6.67 3.88
CA LEU A 109 14.60 5.76 3.93
C LEU A 109 14.94 4.41 3.27
N ALA A 110 15.58 4.42 2.09
CA ALA A 110 15.98 3.17 1.42
C ALA A 110 16.95 2.35 2.29
N LYS A 111 17.87 3.02 2.99
CA LYS A 111 18.74 2.38 3.98
C LYS A 111 17.98 1.86 5.21
N ALA A 112 16.96 2.57 5.68
CA ALA A 112 16.15 2.17 6.84
C ALA A 112 15.24 0.96 6.53
N PHE A 113 14.71 0.88 5.31
CA PHE A 113 13.80 -0.19 4.89
C PHE A 113 14.49 -1.42 4.31
N GLY A 114 15.72 -1.25 3.80
CA GLY A 114 16.45 -2.28 3.07
C GLY A 114 15.90 -2.49 1.65
N GLY A 115 16.43 -3.50 0.94
CA GLY A 115 16.10 -3.77 -0.47
C GLY A 115 14.71 -4.35 -0.75
N ASP A 116 13.91 -4.64 0.28
CA ASP A 116 12.63 -5.36 0.12
C ASP A 116 11.40 -4.43 0.17
N VAL A 117 11.58 -3.12 -0.01
CA VAL A 117 10.48 -2.14 -0.05
C VAL A 117 10.52 -1.39 -1.37
N PHE A 118 9.41 -1.43 -2.11
CA PHE A 118 9.26 -0.63 -3.33
C PHE A 118 8.90 0.80 -2.96
N MET A 119 9.69 1.77 -3.41
CA MET A 119 9.38 3.18 -3.21
C MET A 119 8.62 3.72 -4.42
N CYS A 120 7.47 4.32 -4.16
CA CYS A 120 6.65 4.96 -5.17
C CYS A 120 6.43 6.43 -4.80
N ASP A 121 6.44 7.26 -5.83
CA ASP A 121 6.08 8.67 -5.71
C ASP A 121 4.58 8.82 -5.40
N SER A 122 4.20 9.99 -4.90
CA SER A 122 2.80 10.32 -4.63
C SER A 122 1.88 10.00 -5.81
N LEU A 123 0.65 9.57 -5.50
CA LEU A 123 -0.42 9.37 -6.47
C LEU A 123 -0.96 10.68 -7.06
N ASP A 124 -0.48 11.83 -6.60
CA ASP A 124 -0.89 13.11 -7.16
C ASP A 124 -0.59 13.15 -8.66
N PRO A 125 -1.46 13.79 -9.47
CA PRO A 125 -1.18 13.97 -10.89
C PRO A 125 0.14 14.74 -11.07
N PRO A 126 0.92 14.47 -12.14
CA PRO A 126 2.10 15.28 -12.44
C PRO A 126 1.68 16.74 -12.55
N SER A 127 2.37 17.63 -11.83
CA SER A 127 2.08 19.05 -11.89
C SER A 127 2.28 19.50 -13.32
N ILE A 128 1.21 19.94 -13.99
CA ILE A 128 1.30 20.55 -15.31
C ILE A 128 1.96 21.90 -15.08
N VAL A 129 3.28 21.94 -15.15
CA VAL A 129 4.03 23.19 -15.19
C VAL A 129 3.57 23.92 -16.45
N SER A 130 2.82 25.02 -16.26
CA SER A 130 2.46 25.97 -17.32
C SER A 130 3.55 27.02 -17.46
#